data_AF-A0A8S3VMR1-F1
#
_entry.id   AF-A0A8S3VMR1-F1
#
_cell.length_a   1.000
_cell.length_b   1.000
_cell.length_c   1.000
_cell.angle_alpha   90.00
_cell.angle_beta   90.00
_cell.angle_gamma   90.00
#
_symmetry.space_group_name_H-M   'P 1'
#
loop_
_entity.id
_entity.type
_entity.pdbx_description
1 polymer ?
#
loop_
_entity_poly.entity_id
_entity_poly.type
_entity_poly.pdbx_seq_one_letter_code
_entity_poly.pdbx_strand_id
1 'polypeptide(L)'
;MFRRKRQLSIRSDFHRVTNSNIDKTARCFRCGQTGHFYIQCADIRINSKKKLNRDFERLSLFIQRKTCENFPFFNLDDAEFRKATRANSIHFQVNLLQTSQTQILKEKVKLESVVDLIKEQLKENRKSLRQEIEFLKQENKTLKTKLQKSVSNNKNSQEEVDFLHDENNVLSVIVRDLKDQLADLEEKEILNKTSIEGLAARCLKLETENNALRHKSCDCKISNPSMSRPIQNKGQNVNNDPSRGRNPSRGRRRQYFY
;
A
#
# COMPACT_ATOMS: atom_id res chain seq x y z
N MET A 1 15.61 1.17 0.42
CA MET A 1 14.97 0.40 -0.66
C MET A 1 14.72 1.32 -1.85
N PHE A 2 15.63 1.36 -2.83
CA PHE A 2 15.52 2.22 -4.01
C PHE A 2 14.91 1.46 -5.18
N ARG A 3 13.68 1.78 -5.58
CA ARG A 3 13.09 1.31 -6.86
C ARG A 3 13.44 2.29 -7.98
N ARG A 4 14.42 1.91 -8.81
CA ARG A 4 14.73 2.59 -10.08
C ARG A 4 13.71 2.21 -11.16
N LYS A 5 13.27 3.24 -11.88
CA LYS A 5 12.55 3.17 -13.16
C LYS A 5 13.39 2.36 -14.17
N ARG A 6 12.79 1.35 -14.82
CA ARG A 6 13.34 0.75 -16.05
C ARG A 6 12.75 1.50 -17.24
N GLN A 7 13.54 2.40 -17.82
CA GLN A 7 13.43 2.77 -19.23
C GLN A 7 14.10 1.67 -20.05
N LEU A 8 13.38 1.07 -20.99
CA LEU A 8 13.95 0.13 -21.97
C LEU A 8 14.51 0.96 -23.13
N SER A 9 15.83 1.14 -23.13
CA SER A 9 16.58 1.66 -24.26
C SER A 9 16.92 0.54 -25.23
N ILE A 10 16.68 0.84 -26.51
CA ILE A 10 17.05 0.11 -27.72
C ILE A 10 18.47 -0.48 -27.65
N ARG A 11 18.60 -1.79 -27.94
CA ARG A 11 19.83 -2.37 -28.47
C ARG A 11 19.47 -3.46 -29.49
N SER A 12 19.68 -3.09 -30.74
CA SER A 12 19.55 -3.91 -31.95
C SER A 12 20.80 -4.78 -32.10
N ASP A 13 20.73 -6.01 -31.62
CA ASP A 13 21.68 -7.06 -31.98
C ASP A 13 21.16 -7.79 -33.22
N PHE A 14 21.39 -7.20 -34.40
CA PHE A 14 21.27 -7.92 -35.67
C PHE A 14 22.61 -7.86 -36.39
N HIS A 15 23.21 -9.03 -36.51
CA HIS A 15 24.56 -9.29 -36.99
C HIS A 15 24.93 -8.49 -38.24
N ARG A 16 26.01 -7.71 -38.10
CA ARG A 16 26.81 -7.17 -39.19
C ARG A 16 27.61 -8.33 -39.80
N VAL A 17 27.03 -9.07 -40.74
CA VAL A 17 27.77 -9.99 -41.60
C VAL A 17 28.50 -9.15 -42.65
N THR A 18 29.78 -8.90 -42.41
CA THR A 18 30.69 -8.28 -43.38
C THR A 18 31.19 -9.31 -44.38
N ASN A 19 30.89 -9.04 -45.66
CA ASN A 19 31.66 -9.32 -46.88
C ASN A 19 32.78 -10.39 -46.83
N SER A 20 32.58 -11.47 -47.57
CA SER A 20 33.61 -12.03 -48.47
C SER A 20 33.05 -13.24 -49.24
N ASN A 21 32.25 -12.97 -50.27
CA ASN A 21 31.96 -13.81 -51.46
C ASN A 21 30.58 -13.44 -52.02
N ILE A 22 30.49 -12.24 -52.61
CA ILE A 22 29.34 -11.87 -53.43
C ILE A 22 29.66 -12.38 -54.83
N ASP A 23 28.92 -13.40 -55.28
CA ASP A 23 28.92 -13.82 -56.68
C ASP A 23 28.58 -12.62 -57.55
N LYS A 24 29.59 -12.09 -58.27
CA LYS A 24 29.46 -10.86 -59.09
C LYS A 24 28.51 -11.04 -60.29
N THR A 25 28.00 -12.24 -60.51
CA THR A 25 27.07 -12.62 -61.57
C THR A 25 25.61 -12.59 -61.13
N ALA A 26 25.31 -12.64 -59.83
CA ALA A 26 23.95 -12.64 -59.33
C ALA A 26 23.32 -11.23 -59.38
N ARG A 27 22.20 -11.10 -60.10
CA ARG A 27 21.42 -9.85 -60.19
C ARG A 27 20.46 -9.74 -59.01
N CYS A 28 20.39 -8.56 -58.39
CA CYS A 28 19.42 -8.27 -57.33
C CYS A 28 17.98 -8.42 -57.86
N PHE A 29 17.17 -9.27 -57.22
CA PHE A 29 15.77 -9.50 -57.59
C PHE A 29 14.90 -8.23 -57.57
N ARG A 30 15.32 -7.21 -56.79
CA ARG A 30 14.57 -5.96 -56.63
C ARG A 30 14.89 -4.91 -57.70
N CYS A 31 16.15 -4.78 -58.12
CA CYS A 31 16.57 -3.71 -59.05
C CYS A 31 17.21 -4.21 -60.37
N GLY A 32 17.66 -5.46 -60.42
CA GLY A 32 18.30 -6.11 -61.57
C GLY A 32 19.79 -5.84 -61.76
N GLN A 33 20.43 -5.08 -60.86
CA GLN A 33 21.89 -4.82 -60.90
C GLN A 33 22.67 -5.90 -60.13
N THR A 34 23.91 -6.18 -60.56
CA THR A 34 24.80 -7.14 -59.88
C THR A 34 25.55 -6.46 -58.72
N GLY A 35 26.07 -7.27 -57.78
CA GLY A 35 26.96 -6.79 -56.71
C GLY A 35 26.31 -6.40 -55.38
N HIS A 36 25.00 -6.65 -55.19
CA HIS A 36 24.32 -6.53 -53.88
C HIS A 36 23.13 -7.49 -53.74
N PHE A 37 22.77 -7.84 -52.51
CA PHE A 37 21.58 -8.65 -52.19
C PHE A 37 20.34 -7.78 -52.00
N TYR A 38 19.14 -8.37 -52.12
CA TYR A 38 17.85 -7.64 -52.03
C TYR A 38 17.71 -6.85 -50.72
N ILE A 39 18.27 -7.36 -49.61
CA ILE A 39 18.26 -6.75 -48.28
C ILE A 39 19.14 -5.49 -48.21
N GLN A 40 20.18 -5.42 -49.04
CA GLN A 40 21.12 -4.29 -49.13
C GLN A 40 20.74 -3.29 -50.23
N CYS A 41 19.64 -3.55 -50.95
CA CYS A 41 19.15 -2.65 -51.98
C CYS A 41 18.52 -1.42 -51.31
N ALA A 42 19.32 -0.37 -51.08
CA ALA A 42 18.84 0.92 -50.63
C ALA A 42 17.74 1.41 -51.58
N ASP A 43 16.60 1.83 -51.02
CA ASP A 43 15.43 2.28 -51.77
C ASP A 43 15.81 3.42 -52.73
N ILE A 44 16.06 3.07 -54.00
CA ILE A 44 16.04 4.05 -55.10
C ILE A 44 14.57 4.43 -55.29
N ARG A 45 14.06 5.29 -54.40
CA ARG A 45 13.03 6.25 -54.78
C ARG A 45 13.64 7.12 -55.88
N ILE A 46 12.84 7.35 -56.94
CA ILE A 46 13.12 8.19 -58.13
C ILE A 46 13.55 7.37 -59.36
N ASN A 47 12.54 7.02 -60.17
CA ASN A 47 12.52 6.79 -61.64
C ASN A 47 11.71 5.57 -62.13
N SER A 48 10.74 5.09 -61.35
CA SER A 48 9.82 4.02 -61.79
C SER A 48 8.90 4.39 -62.97
N LYS A 49 8.72 5.68 -63.29
CA LYS A 49 8.00 6.10 -64.52
C LYS A 49 8.78 5.80 -65.81
N LYS A 50 10.12 5.80 -65.80
CA LYS A 50 10.93 5.51 -67.01
C LYS A 50 11.11 4.01 -67.27
N LYS A 51 11.05 3.16 -66.23
CA LYS A 51 11.25 1.71 -66.37
C LYS A 51 9.98 0.99 -66.84
N LEU A 52 8.80 1.39 -66.33
CA LEU A 52 7.51 0.93 -66.86
C LEU A 52 7.36 1.25 -68.35
N ASN A 53 7.79 2.44 -68.82
CA ASN A 53 7.75 2.77 -70.25
C ASN A 53 8.64 1.86 -71.12
N ARG A 54 9.84 1.49 -70.65
CA ARG A 54 10.73 0.59 -71.41
C ARG A 54 10.25 -0.86 -71.43
N ASP A 55 9.65 -1.32 -70.33
CA ASP A 55 9.09 -2.67 -70.26
C ASP A 55 7.78 -2.76 -71.05
N PHE A 56 7.00 -1.68 -71.13
CA PHE A 56 5.84 -1.57 -72.02
C PHE A 56 6.24 -1.47 -73.50
N GLU A 57 7.30 -0.72 -73.85
CA GLU A 57 7.87 -0.69 -75.21
C GLU A 57 8.46 -2.05 -75.61
N ARG A 58 9.09 -2.77 -74.68
CA ARG A 58 9.61 -4.12 -74.94
C ARG A 58 8.49 -5.15 -75.07
N LEU A 59 7.44 -5.08 -74.25
CA LEU A 59 6.27 -5.93 -74.42
C LEU A 59 5.52 -5.60 -75.71
N SER A 60 5.38 -4.31 -76.07
CA SER A 60 4.74 -3.93 -77.33
C SER A 60 5.54 -4.43 -78.53
N LEU A 61 6.87 -4.29 -78.52
CA LEU A 61 7.75 -4.83 -79.57
C LEU A 61 7.76 -6.37 -79.61
N PHE A 62 7.63 -7.04 -78.46
CA PHE A 62 7.59 -8.51 -78.38
C PHE A 62 6.25 -9.07 -78.89
N ILE A 63 5.13 -8.45 -78.52
CA ILE A 63 3.80 -8.78 -79.04
C ILE A 63 3.77 -8.50 -80.55
N GLN A 64 4.31 -7.37 -80.99
CA GLN A 64 4.38 -6.99 -82.41
C GLN A 64 5.21 -7.99 -83.23
N ARG A 65 6.30 -8.56 -82.68
CA ARG A 65 7.04 -9.65 -83.35
C ARG A 65 6.30 -10.98 -83.37
N LYS A 66 5.67 -11.38 -82.26
CA LYS A 66 4.95 -12.66 -82.16
C LYS A 66 3.67 -12.69 -83.01
N THR A 67 3.00 -11.56 -83.23
CA THR A 67 1.83 -11.47 -84.12
C THR A 67 2.19 -11.47 -85.61
N CYS A 68 3.45 -11.19 -85.96
CA CYS A 68 3.92 -11.18 -87.35
C CYS A 68 4.47 -12.54 -87.82
N GLU A 69 4.82 -13.46 -86.91
CA GLU A 69 5.41 -14.75 -87.28
C GLU A 69 4.37 -15.81 -87.71
N ASN A 70 3.06 -15.61 -87.47
CA ASN A 70 2.02 -16.62 -87.75
C ASN A 70 0.80 -16.08 -88.53
N PHE A 71 0.84 -14.87 -89.09
CA PHE A 71 -0.26 -14.36 -89.92
C PHE A 71 0.08 -14.55 -91.41
N PRO A 72 -0.69 -15.36 -92.17
CA PRO A 72 -0.57 -15.35 -93.62
C PRO A 72 -0.88 -13.94 -94.12
N PHE A 73 -0.04 -13.43 -95.00
CA PHE A 73 -0.12 -12.11 -95.63
C PHE A 73 -1.55 -11.78 -96.11
N PHE A 74 -2.32 -11.08 -95.28
CA PHE A 74 -3.46 -10.31 -95.75
C PHE A 74 -2.94 -8.92 -96.07
N ASN A 75 -3.13 -8.48 -97.32
CA ASN A 75 -2.95 -7.10 -97.76
C ASN A 75 -4.02 -6.21 -97.10
N LEU A 76 -3.92 -6.00 -95.79
CA LEU A 76 -4.64 -4.95 -95.09
C LEU A 76 -3.83 -3.68 -95.24
N ASP A 77 -4.48 -2.61 -95.67
CA ASP A 77 -3.86 -1.29 -95.75
C ASP A 77 -3.25 -0.94 -94.38
N ASP A 78 -2.08 -0.32 -94.39
CA ASP A 78 -1.26 0.00 -93.20
C ASP A 78 -2.02 0.86 -92.15
N ALA A 79 -3.14 1.44 -92.57
CA ALA A 79 -4.11 2.16 -91.75
C ALA A 79 -5.06 1.23 -90.97
N GLU A 80 -5.51 0.12 -91.56
CA GLU A 80 -6.42 -0.84 -90.93
C GLU A 80 -5.72 -1.67 -89.85
N PHE A 81 -4.48 -2.07 -90.10
CA PHE A 81 -3.65 -2.74 -89.09
C PHE A 81 -3.49 -1.87 -87.84
N ARG A 82 -3.12 -0.58 -88.01
CA ARG A 82 -2.99 0.38 -86.90
C ARG A 82 -4.31 0.62 -86.15
N LYS A 83 -5.45 0.62 -86.84
CA LYS A 83 -6.78 0.70 -86.19
C LYS A 83 -7.03 -0.53 -85.33
N ALA A 84 -6.77 -1.73 -85.84
CA ALA A 84 -6.93 -2.97 -85.09
C ALA A 84 -6.01 -3.04 -83.86
N THR A 85 -4.74 -2.62 -83.98
CA THR A 85 -3.80 -2.61 -82.84
C THR A 85 -4.25 -1.63 -81.75
N ARG A 86 -4.72 -0.44 -82.14
CA ARG A 86 -5.25 0.56 -81.20
C ARG A 86 -6.52 0.04 -80.50
N ALA A 87 -7.43 -0.57 -81.25
CA ALA A 87 -8.64 -1.16 -80.69
C ALA A 87 -8.32 -2.24 -79.65
N ASN A 88 -7.38 -3.15 -79.96
CA ASN A 88 -6.94 -4.18 -79.02
C ASN A 88 -6.24 -3.60 -77.78
N SER A 89 -5.43 -2.55 -77.94
CA SER A 89 -4.80 -1.86 -76.82
C SER A 89 -5.82 -1.20 -75.90
N ILE A 90 -6.83 -0.54 -76.47
CA ILE A 90 -7.92 0.09 -75.71
C ILE A 90 -8.73 -0.99 -74.98
N HIS A 91 -9.08 -2.08 -75.66
CA HIS A 91 -9.81 -3.19 -75.06
C HIS A 91 -9.05 -3.83 -73.89
N PHE A 92 -7.74 -4.02 -74.02
CA PHE A 92 -6.89 -4.52 -72.94
C PHE A 92 -6.87 -3.57 -71.73
N GLN A 93 -6.71 -2.26 -71.98
CA GLN A 93 -6.74 -1.24 -70.91
C GLN A 93 -8.09 -1.19 -70.20
N VAL A 94 -9.20 -1.27 -70.95
CA VAL A 94 -10.55 -1.30 -70.40
C VAL A 94 -10.74 -2.53 -69.51
N ASN A 95 -10.32 -3.72 -69.96
CA ASN A 95 -10.40 -4.94 -69.15
C ASN A 95 -9.55 -4.84 -67.86
N LEU A 96 -8.34 -4.26 -67.96
CA LEU A 96 -7.48 -4.06 -66.80
C LEU A 96 -8.11 -3.09 -65.79
N LEU A 97 -8.70 -1.99 -66.26
CA LEU A 97 -9.42 -1.04 -65.41
C LEU A 97 -10.64 -1.69 -64.76
N GLN A 98 -11.45 -2.44 -65.51
CA GLN A 98 -12.62 -3.14 -64.99
C GLN A 98 -12.23 -4.16 -63.91
N THR A 99 -11.21 -4.98 -64.16
CA THR A 99 -10.73 -5.94 -63.16
C THR A 99 -10.23 -5.24 -61.89
N SER A 100 -9.45 -4.16 -62.01
CA SER A 100 -9.01 -3.37 -60.86
C SER A 100 -10.19 -2.76 -60.08
N GLN A 101 -11.20 -2.25 -60.78
CA GLN A 101 -12.39 -1.66 -60.16
C GLN A 101 -13.19 -2.72 -59.40
N THR A 102 -13.35 -3.94 -59.95
CA THR A 102 -14.01 -5.03 -59.23
C THR A 102 -13.24 -5.48 -57.98
N GLN A 103 -11.90 -5.47 -58.02
CA GLN A 103 -11.08 -5.79 -56.86
C GLN A 103 -11.24 -4.72 -55.77
N ILE A 104 -11.19 -3.43 -56.14
CA ILE A 104 -11.41 -2.31 -55.22
C ILE A 104 -12.79 -2.42 -54.55
N LEU A 105 -13.83 -2.74 -55.31
CA LEU A 105 -15.17 -2.92 -54.76
C LEU A 105 -15.24 -4.10 -53.77
N LYS A 106 -14.59 -5.23 -54.09
CA LYS A 106 -14.50 -6.37 -53.18
C LYS A 106 -13.77 -6.02 -51.88
N GLU A 107 -12.67 -5.27 -51.96
CA GLU A 107 -11.95 -4.81 -50.77
C GLU A 107 -12.74 -3.80 -49.96
N LYS A 108 -13.46 -2.89 -50.63
CA LYS A 108 -14.36 -1.92 -49.97
C LYS A 108 -15.41 -2.63 -49.12
N VAL A 109 -16.10 -3.63 -49.66
CA VAL A 109 -17.11 -4.41 -48.91
C VAL A 109 -16.49 -5.14 -47.72
N LYS A 110 -15.28 -5.71 -47.88
CA LYS A 110 -14.56 -6.32 -46.77
C LYS A 110 -14.24 -5.30 -45.67
N LEU A 111 -13.74 -4.12 -46.03
CA LEU A 111 -13.44 -3.05 -45.08
C LEU A 111 -14.70 -2.56 -44.35
N GLU A 112 -15.83 -2.42 -45.05
CA GLU A 112 -17.11 -2.07 -44.43
C GLU A 112 -17.54 -3.09 -43.37
N SER A 113 -17.41 -4.39 -43.66
CA SER A 113 -17.71 -5.45 -42.68
C SER A 113 -16.81 -5.41 -41.44
N VAL A 114 -15.52 -5.10 -41.61
CA VAL A 114 -14.57 -4.96 -40.50
C VAL A 114 -14.90 -3.73 -39.65
N VAL A 115 -15.28 -2.63 -40.29
CA VAL A 115 -15.69 -1.40 -39.60
C VAL A 115 -16.93 -1.67 -38.73
N ASP A 116 -17.90 -2.43 -39.22
CA ASP A 116 -19.09 -2.76 -38.44
C ASP A 116 -18.77 -3.70 -37.27
N LEU A 117 -17.89 -4.68 -37.45
CA LEU A 117 -17.39 -5.51 -36.36
C LEU A 117 -16.70 -4.69 -35.26
N ILE A 118 -15.84 -3.74 -35.65
CA ILE A 118 -15.16 -2.84 -34.71
C ILE A 118 -16.18 -1.96 -33.95
N LYS A 119 -17.22 -1.46 -34.63
CA LYS A 119 -18.28 -0.68 -33.96
C LYS A 119 -19.01 -1.50 -32.91
N GLU A 120 -19.36 -2.75 -33.20
CA GLU A 120 -20.02 -3.62 -32.21
C GLU A 120 -19.10 -3.95 -31.03
N GLN A 121 -17.84 -4.28 -31.28
CA GLN A 121 -16.87 -4.51 -30.21
C GLN A 121 -16.68 -3.27 -29.32
N LEU A 122 -16.64 -2.07 -29.92
CA LEU A 122 -16.59 -0.82 -29.16
C LEU A 122 -17.86 -0.58 -28.33
N LYS A 123 -19.05 -0.97 -28.82
CA LYS A 123 -20.29 -0.89 -28.05
C LYS A 123 -20.26 -1.84 -26.85
N GLU A 124 -19.80 -3.07 -27.02
CA GLU A 124 -19.65 -4.04 -25.93
C GLU A 124 -18.65 -3.57 -24.88
N ASN A 125 -17.46 -3.11 -25.31
CA ASN A 125 -16.46 -2.56 -24.40
C ASN A 125 -17.01 -1.36 -23.61
N ARG A 126 -17.78 -0.48 -24.26
CA ARG A 126 -18.45 0.64 -23.57
C ARG A 126 -19.47 0.18 -22.54
N LYS A 127 -20.22 -0.89 -22.81
CA LYS A 127 -21.17 -1.47 -21.85
C LYS A 127 -20.45 -2.07 -20.64
N SER A 128 -19.40 -2.85 -20.88
CA SER A 128 -18.57 -3.45 -19.84
C SER A 128 -17.93 -2.39 -18.93
N LEU A 129 -17.30 -1.37 -19.51
CA LEU A 129 -16.71 -0.26 -18.74
C LEU A 129 -17.75 0.51 -17.92
N ARG A 130 -18.98 0.68 -18.43
CA ARG A 130 -20.06 1.32 -17.66
C ARG A 130 -20.46 0.49 -16.45
N GLN A 131 -20.52 -0.84 -16.59
CA GLN A 131 -20.82 -1.74 -15.47
C GLN A 131 -19.72 -1.69 -14.41
N GLU A 132 -18.45 -1.70 -14.83
CA GLU A 132 -17.31 -1.60 -13.92
C GLU A 132 -17.28 -0.25 -13.16
N ILE A 133 -17.53 0.86 -13.86
CA ILE A 133 -17.64 2.18 -13.21
C ILE A 133 -18.77 2.19 -12.17
N GLU A 134 -19.92 1.58 -12.48
CA GLU A 134 -21.05 1.54 -11.55
C GLU A 134 -20.75 0.68 -10.32
N PHE A 135 -20.09 -0.47 -10.51
CA PHE A 135 -19.60 -1.31 -9.43
C PHE A 135 -18.63 -0.53 -8.52
N LEU A 136 -17.62 0.13 -9.09
CA LEU A 136 -16.64 0.92 -8.34
C LEU A 136 -17.28 2.10 -7.60
N LYS A 137 -18.35 2.71 -8.13
CA LYS A 137 -19.11 3.74 -7.43
C LYS A 137 -19.83 3.19 -6.21
N GLN A 138 -20.44 2.01 -6.31
CA GLN A 138 -21.11 1.35 -5.19
C GLN A 138 -20.11 0.94 -4.10
N GLU A 139 -18.96 0.41 -4.50
CA GLU A 139 -17.88 0.07 -3.57
C GLU A 139 -17.36 1.31 -2.84
N ASN A 140 -17.09 2.40 -3.55
CA ASN A 140 -16.68 3.67 -2.95
C ASN A 140 -17.72 4.23 -1.98
N LYS A 141 -19.02 4.15 -2.30
CA LYS A 141 -20.10 4.55 -1.39
C LYS A 141 -20.08 3.71 -0.11
N THR A 142 -19.84 2.41 -0.23
CA THR A 142 -19.76 1.49 0.90
C THR A 142 -18.54 1.78 1.78
N LEU A 143 -17.37 1.99 1.18
CA LEU A 143 -16.16 2.37 1.91
C LEU A 143 -16.31 3.72 2.62
N LYS A 144 -16.94 4.71 1.97
CA LYS A 144 -17.20 6.03 2.58
C LYS A 144 -18.09 5.92 3.82
N THR A 145 -19.14 5.10 3.78
CA THR A 145 -20.01 4.90 4.95
C THR A 145 -19.31 4.13 6.07
N LYS A 146 -18.49 3.12 5.75
CA LYS A 146 -17.64 2.43 6.73
C LYS A 146 -16.67 3.40 7.41
N LEU A 147 -15.97 4.23 6.63
CA LEU A 147 -15.04 5.22 7.14
C LEU A 147 -15.74 6.23 8.06
N GLN A 148 -16.92 6.72 7.67
CA GLN A 148 -17.69 7.65 8.50
C GLN A 148 -18.07 7.03 9.86
N LYS A 149 -18.49 5.76 9.88
CA LYS A 149 -18.78 5.04 11.12
C LYS A 149 -17.53 4.90 12.00
N SER A 150 -16.39 4.53 11.42
CA SER A 150 -15.13 4.43 12.17
C SER A 150 -14.69 5.78 12.74
N VAL A 151 -14.88 6.88 12.00
CA VAL A 151 -14.58 8.24 12.50
C VAL A 151 -15.48 8.60 13.68
N SER A 152 -16.78 8.32 13.61
CA SER A 152 -17.69 8.56 14.74
C SER A 152 -17.31 7.73 15.97
N ASN A 153 -16.95 6.46 15.79
CA ASN A 153 -16.51 5.62 16.92
C ASN A 153 -15.24 6.17 17.58
N ASN A 154 -14.26 6.62 16.78
CA ASN A 154 -13.03 7.21 17.30
C ASN A 154 -13.28 8.51 18.06
N LYS A 155 -14.27 9.32 17.66
CA LYS A 155 -14.67 10.52 18.41
C LYS A 155 -15.22 10.15 19.78
N ASN A 156 -16.11 9.16 19.86
CA ASN A 156 -16.64 8.69 21.13
C ASN A 156 -15.52 8.14 22.04
N SER A 157 -14.57 7.38 21.47
CA SER A 157 -13.40 6.91 22.23
C SER A 157 -12.49 8.05 22.70
N GLN A 158 -12.38 9.13 21.93
CA GLN A 158 -11.63 10.32 22.37
C GLN A 158 -12.34 11.01 23.54
N GLU A 159 -13.67 11.16 23.48
CA GLU A 159 -14.46 11.71 24.57
C GLU A 159 -14.32 10.88 25.87
N GLU A 160 -14.25 9.54 25.74
CA GLU A 160 -14.00 8.65 26.88
C GLU A 160 -12.59 8.83 27.47
N VAL A 161 -11.57 9.00 26.62
CA VAL A 161 -10.19 9.27 27.08
C VAL A 161 -10.11 10.61 27.80
N ASP A 162 -10.76 11.64 27.26
CA ASP A 162 -10.77 12.98 27.87
C ASP A 162 -11.47 12.95 29.25
N PHE A 163 -12.59 12.23 29.35
CA PHE A 163 -13.28 12.00 30.63
C PHE A 163 -12.40 11.30 31.68
N LEU A 164 -11.72 10.20 31.28
CA LEU A 164 -10.81 9.48 32.17
C LEU A 164 -9.59 10.33 32.58
N HIS A 165 -9.14 11.22 31.69
CA HIS A 165 -8.06 12.15 32.00
C HIS A 165 -8.48 13.14 33.09
N ASP A 166 -9.68 13.71 32.99
CA ASP A 166 -10.23 14.62 34.00
C ASP A 166 -10.42 13.91 35.35
N GLU A 167 -10.93 12.67 35.35
CA GLU A 167 -11.06 11.86 36.57
C GLU A 167 -9.70 11.59 37.22
N ASN A 168 -8.68 11.26 36.44
CA ASN A 168 -7.32 11.05 36.94
C ASN A 168 -6.69 12.33 37.51
N ASN A 169 -7.01 13.48 36.93
CA ASN A 169 -6.57 14.79 37.46
C ASN A 169 -7.21 15.07 38.83
N VAL A 170 -8.51 14.80 38.99
CA VAL A 170 -9.21 14.93 40.28
C VAL A 170 -8.61 13.98 41.32
N LEU A 171 -8.42 12.71 40.98
CA LEU A 171 -7.79 11.74 41.88
C LEU A 171 -6.37 12.15 42.28
N SER A 172 -5.60 12.75 41.36
CA SER A 172 -4.25 13.25 41.64
C SER A 172 -4.25 14.39 42.66
N VAL A 173 -5.26 15.27 42.64
CA VAL A 173 -5.45 16.32 43.65
C VAL A 173 -5.79 15.69 45.00
N ILE A 174 -6.79 14.80 45.05
CA ILE A 174 -7.20 14.11 46.28
C ILE A 174 -6.02 13.36 46.93
N VAL A 175 -5.22 12.66 46.12
CA VAL A 175 -4.03 11.95 46.62
C VAL A 175 -3.00 12.91 47.21
N ARG A 176 -2.85 14.11 46.66
CA ARG A 176 -1.96 15.13 47.23
C ARG A 176 -2.48 15.61 48.59
N ASP A 177 -3.76 15.99 48.65
CA ASP A 177 -4.37 16.47 49.88
C ASP A 177 -4.32 15.43 51.01
N LEU A 178 -4.54 14.14 50.68
CA LEU A 178 -4.42 13.05 51.64
C LEU A 178 -2.98 12.84 52.12
N LYS A 179 -1.98 13.05 51.26
CA LYS A 179 -0.57 13.00 51.68
C LYS A 179 -0.22 14.13 52.63
N ASP A 180 -0.70 15.33 52.35
CA ASP A 180 -0.48 16.49 53.21
C ASP A 180 -1.15 16.28 54.57
N GLN A 181 -2.39 15.78 54.59
CA GLN A 181 -3.08 15.40 55.84
C GLN A 181 -2.35 14.31 56.63
N LEU A 182 -1.76 13.32 55.94
CA LEU A 182 -0.97 12.27 56.59
C LEU A 182 0.28 12.86 57.26
N ALA A 183 0.99 13.75 56.57
CA ALA A 183 2.17 14.43 57.10
C ALA A 183 1.83 15.24 58.37
N ASP A 184 0.72 15.98 58.36
CA ASP A 184 0.24 16.73 59.54
C ASP A 184 -0.06 15.81 60.74
N LEU A 185 -0.60 14.62 60.48
CA LEU A 185 -0.88 13.63 61.52
C LEU A 185 0.40 13.00 62.08
N GLU A 186 1.36 12.69 61.22
CA GLU A 186 2.68 12.18 61.62
C GLU A 186 3.42 13.20 62.51
N GLU A 187 3.37 14.49 62.17
CA GLU A 187 3.94 15.56 63.00
C GLU A 187 3.28 15.62 64.38
N LYS A 188 1.94 15.57 64.44
CA LYS A 188 1.19 15.52 65.70
C LYS A 188 1.53 14.28 66.52
N GLU A 189 1.74 13.13 65.88
CA GLU A 189 2.15 11.90 66.55
C GLU A 189 3.53 12.05 67.19
N ILE A 190 4.49 12.66 66.49
CA ILE A 190 5.83 12.95 67.02
C ILE A 190 5.74 13.92 68.22
N LEU A 191 4.94 14.98 68.10
CA LEU A 191 4.71 15.93 69.19
C LEU A 191 4.09 15.25 70.43
N ASN A 192 3.12 14.36 70.23
CA ASN A 192 2.52 13.59 71.31
C ASN A 192 3.52 12.63 71.96
N LYS A 193 4.32 11.90 71.17
CA LYS A 193 5.36 10.99 71.67
C LYS A 193 6.36 11.74 72.55
N THR A 194 6.90 12.85 72.06
CA THR A 194 7.85 13.69 72.83
C THR A 194 7.23 14.28 74.10
N SER A 195 5.95 14.68 74.07
CA SER A 195 5.22 15.14 75.25
C SER A 195 5.04 14.04 76.30
N ILE A 196 4.69 12.82 75.87
CA ILE A 196 4.55 11.64 76.74
C ILE A 196 5.90 11.30 77.39
N GLU A 197 6.98 11.26 76.62
CA GLU A 197 8.33 11.03 77.13
C GLU A 197 8.74 12.09 78.17
N GLY A 198 8.44 13.36 77.91
CA GLY A 198 8.68 14.46 78.84
C GLY A 198 7.88 14.33 80.15
N LEU A 199 6.62 13.88 80.08
CA LEU A 199 5.81 13.58 81.26
C LEU A 199 6.37 12.38 82.04
N ALA A 200 6.72 11.30 81.37
CA ALA A 200 7.32 10.12 81.99
C ALA A 200 8.62 10.46 82.74
N ALA A 201 9.48 11.30 82.14
CA ALA A 201 10.70 11.78 82.79
C ALA A 201 10.42 12.63 84.04
N ARG A 202 9.37 13.48 84.03
CA ARG A 202 8.95 14.24 85.22
C ARG A 202 8.41 13.33 86.32
N CYS A 203 7.60 12.33 85.97
CA CYS A 203 7.11 11.34 86.93
C CYS A 203 8.26 10.59 87.61
N LEU A 204 9.24 10.13 86.84
CA LEU A 204 10.44 9.47 87.38
C LEU A 204 11.22 10.38 88.34
N LYS A 205 11.41 11.66 88.01
CA LYS A 205 12.05 12.62 88.92
C LYS A 205 11.27 12.76 90.23
N LEU A 206 9.97 12.98 90.16
CA LEU A 206 9.11 13.10 91.34
C LEU A 206 9.11 11.82 92.19
N GLU A 207 9.12 10.64 91.56
CA GLU A 207 9.27 9.36 92.27
C GLU A 207 10.62 9.26 92.99
N THR A 208 11.73 9.64 92.34
CA THR A 208 13.05 9.65 92.98
C THR A 208 13.14 10.65 94.13
N GLU A 209 12.58 11.85 93.97
CA GLU A 209 12.51 12.88 95.02
C GLU A 209 11.65 12.39 96.20
N ASN A 210 10.48 11.81 95.93
CA ASN A 210 9.59 11.25 96.96
C ASN A 210 10.28 10.09 97.70
N ASN A 211 10.97 9.19 97.00
CA ASN A 211 11.76 8.13 97.63
C ASN A 211 12.89 8.70 98.50
N ALA A 212 13.61 9.73 98.05
CA ALA A 212 14.63 10.41 98.84
C ALA A 212 14.05 11.05 100.11
N LEU A 213 12.86 11.66 100.02
CA LEU A 213 12.13 12.20 101.17
C LEU A 213 11.67 11.10 102.14
N ARG A 214 11.21 9.95 101.63
CA ARG A 214 10.89 8.77 102.45
C ARG A 214 12.11 8.27 103.21
N HIS A 215 13.28 8.18 102.58
CA HIS A 215 14.51 7.79 103.26
C HIS A 215 14.94 8.81 104.34
N LYS A 216 14.84 10.12 104.07
CA LYS A 216 15.09 11.17 105.08
C LYS A 216 14.10 11.14 106.25
N SER A 217 12.86 10.71 106.00
CA SER A 217 11.83 10.51 107.04
C SER A 217 12.10 9.26 107.89
N CYS A 218 12.76 8.25 107.33
CA CYS A 218 13.13 7.01 108.02
C CYS A 218 14.39 7.12 108.89
N ASP A 219 15.21 8.16 108.74
CA ASP A 219 16.33 8.45 109.67
C ASP A 219 15.83 8.96 111.05
N CYS A 220 14.53 9.19 111.19
CA CYS A 220 13.86 9.48 112.44
C CYS A 220 13.22 8.22 113.03
N LYS A 221 14.02 7.29 113.59
CA LYS A 221 13.69 6.54 114.83
C LYS A 221 14.74 5.48 115.18
N ILE A 222 15.53 5.76 116.20
CA ILE A 222 15.92 4.77 117.22
C ILE A 222 15.64 5.49 118.55
N SER A 223 14.56 5.19 119.27
CA SER A 223 14.48 4.00 120.13
C SER A 223 13.03 3.68 120.54
N ASN A 224 12.53 2.48 120.22
CA ASN A 224 12.26 1.41 121.20
C ASN A 224 11.35 0.29 120.63
N PRO A 225 11.52 -0.95 121.13
CA PRO A 225 10.98 -2.16 120.52
C PRO A 225 9.60 -2.52 121.10
N SER A 226 8.80 -3.23 120.30
CA SER A 226 8.06 -4.45 120.66
C SER A 226 6.66 -4.58 120.02
N MET A 227 6.28 -5.85 119.80
CA MET A 227 4.94 -6.41 119.63
C MET A 227 4.32 -6.48 118.22
N SER A 228 4.59 -7.62 117.56
CA SER A 228 3.61 -8.67 117.20
C SER A 228 2.21 -8.28 116.69
N ARG A 229 1.90 -8.62 115.42
CA ARG A 229 0.98 -9.73 115.02
C ARG A 229 0.73 -9.77 113.50
N PRO A 230 0.48 -10.95 112.90
CA PRO A 230 0.21 -11.11 111.48
C PRO A 230 -1.30 -11.02 111.17
N ILE A 231 -1.66 -10.32 110.09
CA ILE A 231 -2.99 -10.40 109.48
C ILE A 231 -2.81 -10.97 108.09
N GLN A 232 -3.22 -12.22 107.94
CA GLN A 232 -3.51 -12.85 106.67
C GLN A 232 -4.70 -12.14 106.04
N ASN A 233 -4.58 -11.74 104.77
CA ASN A 233 -5.76 -11.50 103.94
C ASN A 233 -5.62 -12.26 102.61
N LYS A 234 -6.58 -13.17 102.41
CA LYS A 234 -6.77 -14.02 101.25
C LYS A 234 -7.67 -13.32 100.22
N GLY A 235 -7.40 -13.59 98.94
CA GLY A 235 -8.34 -13.40 97.82
C GLY A 235 -8.18 -12.05 97.12
N GLN A 236 -8.27 -11.91 95.79
CA GLN A 236 -8.66 -12.77 94.67
C GLN A 236 -7.88 -12.24 93.44
N ASN A 237 -7.05 -13.03 92.77
CA ASN A 237 -7.36 -13.71 91.50
C ASN A 237 -8.42 -13.03 90.62
N VAL A 238 -8.00 -12.24 89.62
CA VAL A 238 -8.70 -12.10 88.33
C VAL A 238 -7.64 -12.13 87.23
N ASN A 239 -7.47 -13.31 86.66
CA ASN A 239 -6.94 -13.49 85.32
C ASN A 239 -7.86 -12.74 84.34
N ASN A 240 -7.29 -11.90 83.49
CA ASN A 240 -7.87 -11.59 82.17
C ASN A 240 -6.72 -11.35 81.20
N ASP A 241 -6.18 -12.48 80.75
CA ASP A 241 -5.37 -12.62 79.56
C ASP A 241 -6.30 -13.13 78.44
N PRO A 242 -6.51 -12.37 77.36
CA PRO A 242 -6.94 -12.94 76.10
C PRO A 242 -5.81 -12.80 75.07
N SER A 243 -4.89 -13.76 75.12
CA SER A 243 -4.17 -14.22 73.94
C SER A 243 -5.15 -14.66 72.83
N ARG A 244 -4.81 -14.34 71.56
CA ARG A 244 -5.31 -14.82 70.24
C ARG A 244 -5.92 -13.67 69.42
N GLY A 245 -5.29 -13.14 68.39
CA GLY A 245 -4.67 -13.85 67.27
C GLY A 245 -5.63 -13.85 66.07
N ARG A 246 -5.51 -12.86 65.17
CA ARG A 246 -5.97 -12.99 63.78
C ARG A 246 -4.99 -12.29 62.83
N ASN A 247 -4.24 -13.14 62.14
CA ASN A 247 -3.47 -12.82 60.94
C ASN A 247 -4.40 -12.34 59.81
N PRO A 248 -3.95 -11.43 58.93
CA PRO A 248 -4.70 -11.01 57.76
C PRO A 248 -4.63 -12.06 56.64
N SER A 249 -5.79 -12.52 56.18
CA SER A 249 -5.89 -13.39 55.02
C SER A 249 -5.53 -12.62 53.74
N ARG A 250 -4.52 -13.15 53.06
CA ARG A 250 -4.15 -12.89 51.67
C ARG A 250 -5.34 -13.04 50.73
N GLY A 251 -5.42 -12.11 49.77
CA GLY A 251 -5.67 -12.43 48.37
C GLY A 251 -7.12 -12.63 47.92
N ARG A 252 -7.63 -11.65 47.16
CA ARG A 252 -8.38 -11.96 45.94
C ARG A 252 -7.89 -11.15 44.75
N ARG A 253 -7.28 -11.92 43.85
CA ARG A 253 -7.04 -11.65 42.43
C ARG A 253 -8.28 -11.12 41.73
N ARG A 254 -8.02 -10.16 40.85
CA ARG A 254 -8.82 -9.80 39.68
C ARG A 254 -9.24 -11.04 38.91
N GLN A 255 -10.49 -11.08 38.47
CA GLN A 255 -10.87 -11.75 37.23
C GLN A 255 -11.63 -10.74 36.37
N TYR A 256 -11.01 -10.43 35.25
CA TYR A 256 -11.67 -9.88 34.08
C TYR A 256 -12.56 -10.99 33.51
N PHE A 257 -13.81 -10.66 33.19
CA PHE A 257 -14.59 -11.42 32.22
C PHE A 257 -14.77 -10.57 30.97
N TYR A 258 -14.57 -11.26 29.85
CA TYR A 258 -14.70 -10.85 28.46
C TYR A 258 -16.06 -10.22 28.14
#